data_AF-A0A1F7WHM0-F1
#
_entry.id   AF-A0A1F7WHM0-F1
#
_cell.length_a   1.000
_cell.length_b   1.000
_cell.length_c   1.000
_cell.angle_alpha   90.00
_cell.angle_beta   90.00
_cell.angle_gamma   90.00
#
_symmetry.space_group_name_H-M   'P 1'
#
loop_
_entity.id
_entity.type
_entity.pdbx_description
1 polymer ?
#
loop_
_entity_poly.entity_id
_entity_poly.type
_entity_poly.pdbx_seq_one_letter_code
_entity_poly.pdbx_strand_id
1 'polypeptide(L)'
;MKSYRYKWTPEFYLLHLQFNNPSRLPFEAVITRNFTGGSTKRESEPSKDGMDSHRILVSRSHPKEVDFVIEYPASIEMEIYELDDRAYYPTKPVYKG
;
A
#
# COMPACT_ATOMS: atom_id res chain seq x y z
N MET A 1 5.72 -2.79 -14.74
CA MET A 1 5.33 -2.17 -13.46
C MET A 1 3.82 -2.12 -13.40
N LYS A 2 3.23 -2.31 -12.22
CA LYS A 2 1.83 -2.00 -11.92
C LYS A 2 1.78 -0.75 -11.05
N SER A 3 0.69 -0.02 -11.14
CA SER A 3 0.43 1.11 -10.26
C SER A 3 -1.02 1.12 -9.79
N TYR A 4 -1.23 1.57 -8.55
CA TYR A 4 -2.55 1.73 -7.98
C TYR A 4 -2.61 3.04 -7.20
N ARG A 5 -3.71 3.81 -7.38
CA ARG A 5 -3.96 5.03 -6.64
C ARG A 5 -5.08 4.78 -5.63
N TYR A 6 -4.79 5.00 -4.36
CA TYR A 6 -5.79 5.01 -3.31
C TYR A 6 -6.10 6.44 -2.89
N LYS A 7 -7.37 6.83 -2.96
CA LYS A 7 -7.84 8.13 -2.45
C LYS A 7 -8.33 7.95 -1.04
N TRP A 8 -7.85 8.78 -0.12
CA TRP A 8 -8.30 8.74 1.26
C TRP A 8 -9.79 9.10 1.34
N THR A 9 -10.54 8.29 2.09
CA THR A 9 -11.92 8.59 2.48
C THR A 9 -11.92 9.16 3.91
N PRO A 10 -12.99 9.87 4.32
CA PRO A 10 -13.12 10.35 5.70
C PRO A 10 -13.15 9.23 6.75
N GLU A 11 -13.61 8.03 6.37
CA GLU A 11 -13.90 6.92 7.28
C GLU A 11 -12.65 6.10 7.64
N PHE A 12 -11.71 5.98 6.70
CA PHE A 12 -10.53 5.12 6.86
C PHE A 12 -9.23 5.91 6.87
N TYR A 13 -8.43 5.70 7.90
CA TYR A 13 -7.13 6.35 8.09
C TYR A 13 -5.96 5.34 8.11
N LEU A 14 -6.25 4.05 8.00
CA LEU A 14 -5.28 2.97 8.06
C LEU A 14 -5.61 1.88 7.04
N LEU A 15 -4.59 1.46 6.30
CA LEU A 15 -4.67 0.39 5.33
C LEU A 15 -3.63 -0.68 5.61
N HIS A 16 -3.99 -1.91 5.35
CA HIS A 16 -3.07 -3.04 5.27
C HIS A 16 -2.89 -3.42 3.80
N LEU A 17 -1.63 -3.37 3.35
CA LEU A 17 -1.23 -3.77 2.01
C LEU A 17 -0.52 -5.11 2.12
N GLN A 18 -0.97 -6.08 1.33
CA GLN A 18 -0.31 -7.37 1.19
C GLN A 18 0.16 -7.55 -0.24
N PHE A 19 1.47 -7.72 -0.42
CA PHE A 19 2.11 -8.07 -1.66
C PHE A 19 2.40 -9.56 -1.68
N ASN A 20 1.74 -10.30 -2.57
CA ASN A 20 1.95 -11.73 -2.77
C ASN A 20 3.04 -11.92 -3.84
N ASN A 21 4.11 -12.62 -3.46
CA ASN A 21 5.34 -12.77 -4.23
C ASN A 21 5.65 -14.25 -4.50
N PRO A 22 4.97 -14.89 -5.47
CA PRO A 22 5.13 -16.32 -5.72
C PRO A 22 6.55 -16.69 -6.19
N SER A 23 7.30 -15.75 -6.76
CA SER A 23 8.68 -15.98 -7.20
C SER A 23 9.70 -15.95 -6.05
N ARG A 24 9.32 -15.42 -4.87
CA ARG A 24 10.18 -15.23 -3.70
C ARG A 24 11.44 -14.38 -3.97
N LEU A 25 11.48 -13.67 -5.09
CA LEU A 25 12.58 -12.79 -5.44
C LEU A 25 12.42 -11.45 -4.72
N PRO A 26 13.52 -10.76 -4.37
CA PRO A 26 13.45 -9.44 -3.77
C PRO A 26 12.78 -8.47 -4.73
N PHE A 27 12.00 -7.54 -4.17
CA PHE A 27 11.38 -6.46 -4.92
C PHE A 27 11.30 -5.19 -4.08
N GLU A 28 11.08 -4.05 -4.74
CA GLU A 28 10.81 -2.78 -4.09
C GLU A 28 9.42 -2.29 -4.52
N ALA A 29 8.60 -1.92 -3.55
CA ALA A 29 7.40 -1.13 -3.78
C ALA A 29 7.71 0.35 -3.46
N VAL A 30 7.16 1.26 -4.26
CA VAL A 30 7.34 2.70 -4.07
C VAL A 30 5.99 3.31 -3.76
N ILE A 31 5.91 4.06 -2.67
CA ILE A 31 4.71 4.80 -2.26
C ILE A 31 4.97 6.29 -2.48
N THR A 32 4.14 6.92 -3.30
CA THR A 32 4.13 8.37 -3.50
C THR A 32 2.86 8.96 -2.91
N ARG A 33 3.00 9.67 -1.80
CA ARG A 33 1.91 10.37 -1.11
C ARG A 33 1.74 11.76 -1.71
N ASN A 34 0.49 12.13 -2.00
CA ASN A 34 0.13 13.42 -2.58
C ASN A 34 -0.65 14.26 -1.55
N PHE A 35 -0.33 15.54 -1.46
CA PHE A 35 -0.94 16.47 -0.49
C PHE A 35 -1.65 17.62 -1.19
N THR A 36 -2.58 18.26 -0.49
CA THR A 36 -3.19 19.51 -0.96
C THR A 36 -2.12 20.57 -1.18
N GLY A 37 -2.22 21.29 -2.30
CA GLY A 37 -1.20 22.24 -2.74
C GLY A 37 -0.09 21.64 -3.62
N GLY A 38 -0.18 20.35 -3.96
CA GLY A 38 0.66 19.71 -4.99
C GLY A 38 2.03 19.22 -4.50
N SER A 39 2.31 19.28 -3.20
CA SER A 39 3.51 18.64 -2.64
C SER A 39 3.36 17.12 -2.62
N THR A 40 4.49 16.43 -2.73
CA THR A 40 4.56 14.96 -2.76
C THR A 40 5.67 14.44 -1.86
N LYS A 41 5.46 13.27 -1.25
CA LYS A 41 6.49 12.54 -0.50
C LYS A 41 6.62 11.13 -1.06
N ARG A 42 7.85 10.68 -1.30
CA ARG A 42 8.14 9.35 -1.85
C ARG A 42 8.85 8.49 -0.80
N GLU A 43 8.40 7.26 -0.66
CA GLU A 43 8.89 6.25 0.29
C GLU A 43 9.13 4.94 -0.48
N SER A 44 10.24 4.25 -0.22
CA SER A 44 10.54 2.92 -0.80
C SER A 44 10.41 1.86 0.29
N GLU A 45 9.71 0.78 -0.04
CA GLU A 45 9.44 -0.37 0.82
C GLU A 45 10.08 -1.62 0.21
N PRO A 46 11.29 -2.00 0.65
CA PRO A 46 11.97 -3.18 0.15
C PRO A 46 11.44 -4.47 0.78
N SER A 47 11.10 -5.43 -0.07
CA SER A 47 10.82 -6.80 0.36
C SER A 47 12.11 -7.60 0.50
N LYS A 48 12.19 -8.43 1.56
CA LYS A 48 13.32 -9.33 1.78
C LYS A 48 13.26 -10.53 0.83
N ASP A 49 14.43 -11.07 0.52
CA ASP A 49 14.57 -12.29 -0.27
C ASP A 49 13.92 -13.50 0.43
N GLY A 50 13.39 -14.43 -0.36
CA GLY A 50 12.76 -15.65 0.14
C GLY A 50 11.35 -15.51 0.70
N MET A 51 10.80 -14.29 0.78
CA MET A 51 9.46 -14.03 1.32
C MET A 51 8.38 -14.29 0.27
N ASP A 52 7.40 -15.13 0.61
CA ASP A 52 6.21 -15.42 -0.20
C ASP A 52 5.16 -14.29 -0.13
N SER A 53 5.19 -13.52 0.95
CA SER A 53 4.33 -12.38 1.18
C SER A 53 5.06 -11.26 1.92
N HIS A 54 4.80 -10.02 1.53
CA HIS A 54 5.30 -8.83 2.21
C HIS A 54 4.12 -7.95 2.59
N ARG A 55 4.05 -7.56 3.87
CA ARG A 55 2.92 -6.81 4.44
C ARG A 55 3.40 -5.52 5.04
N ILE A 56 2.69 -4.44 4.72
CA ILE A 56 2.96 -3.12 5.27
C ILE A 56 1.65 -2.45 5.71
N LEU A 57 1.75 -1.56 6.68
CA LEU A 57 0.66 -0.70 7.11
C LEU A 57 0.89 0.70 6.55
N VAL A 58 -0.11 1.22 5.84
CA VAL A 58 -0.10 2.59 5.33
C VAL A 58 -1.19 3.36 6.03
N SER A 59 -0.81 4.31 6.88
CA SER A 59 -1.75 5.25 7.48
C SER A 59 -1.73 6.58 6.74
N ARG A 60 -2.83 7.33 6.82
CA ARG A 60 -2.86 8.74 6.41
C ARG A 60 -1.92 9.53 7.31
N SER A 61 -0.85 10.10 6.74
CA SER A 61 0.24 10.70 7.52
C SER A 61 -0.06 12.15 7.94
N HIS A 62 -0.96 12.83 7.24
CA HIS A 62 -1.31 14.22 7.49
C HIS A 62 -2.74 14.53 7.04
N PRO A 63 -3.48 15.45 7.70
CA PRO A 63 -4.84 15.85 7.26
C PRO A 63 -4.90 16.41 5.83
N LYS A 64 -3.77 16.93 5.33
CA LYS A 64 -3.64 17.45 3.96
C LYS A 64 -3.28 16.38 2.93
N GLU A 65 -2.99 15.15 3.34
CA GLU A 65 -2.77 14.05 2.40
C GLU A 65 -4.11 13.70 1.74
N VAL A 66 -4.13 13.67 0.41
CA VAL A 66 -5.36 13.46 -0.39
C VAL A 66 -5.43 12.04 -0.95
N ASP A 67 -4.31 11.53 -1.44
CA ASP A 67 -4.19 10.20 -2.00
C ASP A 67 -2.73 9.73 -1.92
N PHE A 68 -2.52 8.46 -2.20
CA PHE A 68 -1.20 7.97 -2.52
C PHE A 68 -1.25 7.06 -3.76
N VAL A 69 -0.11 6.93 -4.42
CA VAL A 69 0.12 6.01 -5.53
C VAL A 69 1.18 5.00 -5.11
N ILE A 70 0.90 3.72 -5.31
CA ILE A 70 1.88 2.65 -5.11
C ILE A 70 2.31 2.14 -6.48
N GLU A 71 3.61 1.99 -6.67
CA GLU A 71 4.22 1.36 -7.84
C GLU A 71 4.99 0.10 -7.41
N TYR A 72 4.78 -1.01 -8.12
CA TYR A 72 5.39 -2.30 -7.79
C TYR A 72 5.59 -3.16 -9.05
N PRO A 73 6.43 -4.21 -9.01
CA PRO A 73 6.66 -5.06 -10.18
C PRO A 73 5.39 -5.79 -10.64
N ALA A 74 5.27 -6.00 -11.95
CA ALA A 74 4.06 -6.61 -12.52
C ALA A 74 3.87 -8.09 -12.15
N SER A 75 4.95 -8.76 -11.71
CA SER A 75 4.93 -10.14 -11.21
C SER A 75 4.34 -10.28 -9.80
N ILE A 76 4.15 -9.16 -9.10
CA ILE A 76 3.58 -9.13 -7.75
C ILE A 76 2.07 -8.89 -7.86
N GLU A 77 1.32 -9.58 -7.03
CA GLU A 77 -0.12 -9.34 -6.82
C GLU A 77 -0.29 -8.56 -5.52
N MET A 78 -1.05 -7.46 -5.55
CA MET A 78 -1.26 -6.61 -4.38
C MET A 78 -2.73 -6.63 -3.96
N GLU A 79 -2.96 -6.85 -2.67
CA GLU A 79 -4.26 -6.74 -2.02
C GLU A 79 -4.23 -5.61 -1.00
N ILE A 80 -5.32 -4.83 -0.95
CA ILE A 80 -5.49 -3.72 0.00
C ILE A 80 -6.70 -3.99 0.87
N TYR A 81 -6.55 -3.73 2.16
CA TYR A 81 -7.58 -3.89 3.18
C TYR A 81 -7.70 -2.59 3.98
N GLU A 82 -8.91 -2.03 4.04
CA GLU A 82 -9.24 -0.92 4.93
C GLU A 82 -9.38 -1.42 6.37
N LEU A 83 -8.77 -0.71 7.33
CA LEU A 83 -8.80 -1.06 8.75
C LEU A 83 -9.48 0.05 9.55
N ASP A 84 -10.48 -0.32 10.37
CA ASP A 84 -11.11 0.59 11.34
C ASP A 84 -10.23 0.85 12.57
N ASP A 85 -9.45 -0.16 12.98
CA ASP A 85 -8.49 -0.10 14.10
C ASP A 85 -7.39 -1.16 13.91
N ARG A 86 -6.23 -0.96 14.54
CA ARG A 86 -5.07 -1.88 14.55
C ARG A 86 -5.38 -3.25 15.16
N ALA A 87 -6.47 -3.39 15.90
CA ALA A 87 -6.88 -4.63 16.54
C ALA A 87 -7.72 -5.57 15.63
N TYR A 88 -8.13 -5.11 14.45
CA TYR A 88 -9.02 -5.87 13.57
C TYR A 88 -8.27 -6.56 12.43
N TYR A 89 -8.48 -7.88 12.28
CA TYR A 89 -7.97 -8.63 11.12
C TYR A 89 -9.04 -8.65 10.02
N PRO A 90 -8.80 -7.98 8.87
CA PRO A 90 -9.80 -7.86 7.82
C PRO A 90 -9.97 -9.18 7.07
N THR A 91 -11.21 -9.53 6.73
CA THR A 91 -11.54 -10.82 6.07
C THR A 91 -11.76 -10.72 4.57
N LYS A 92 -11.87 -9.50 4.01
CA LYS A 92 -12.11 -9.25 2.57
C LYS A 92 -11.31 -8.04 2.06
N PRO A 93 -10.62 -8.15 0.92
CA PRO A 93 -9.89 -7.02 0.32
C PRO A 93 -10.82 -6.06 -0.42
N VAL A 94 -10.49 -4.76 -0.41
CA VAL A 94 -11.16 -3.72 -1.22
C VAL A 94 -10.59 -3.62 -2.63
N TYR A 95 -9.39 -4.15 -2.85
CA TYR A 95 -8.73 -4.25 -4.16
C TYR A 95 -7.91 -5.52 -4.27
N LYS A 96 -7.91 -6.13 -5.46
CA LYS A 96 -7.09 -7.28 -5.85
C LYS A 96 -6.69 -7.15 -7.32
N GLY A 97 -5.40 -7.07 -7.62
CA GLY A 97 -4.89 -6.98 -8.99
C GLY A 97 -3.37 -6.86 -9.11
#